data_AF-R1E2Q1-F1
#
_entry.id   AF-R1E2Q1-F1
#
_cell.length_a   1.000
_cell.length_b   1.000
_cell.length_c   1.000
_cell.angle_alpha   90.00
_cell.angle_beta   90.00
_cell.angle_gamma   90.00
#
_symmetry.space_group_name_H-M   'P 1'
#
loop_
_entity.id
_entity.type
_entity.pdbx_description
1 polymer ?
#
loop_
_entity_poly.entity_id
_entity_poly.type
_entity_poly.pdbx_seq_one_letter_code
_entity_poly.pdbx_strand_id
1 'polypeptide(L)'
;MLILLTHMSVLPKPLPASGLTKGSTVIPTIARRDGGNVEQMLRKREEMLSAGLYPGVDYLIEDVSTQGGGVVVSVRPAYDLVKKLERSDWPVSVPFSLAPRWYTPRAYNTLVASFAALIAVGWLAVGALLASALTLSVVPSDSMLPAVQRRDVLLVDKVSPRLGWRPESGELVLFRPPDALREIVRRQSAAAGGGEGRGEALFLKRIAARGGDAASPPEVEVFPDGAATIDGRRIRSAVAADSPVARFVAPTRFSLADDAYVVLGDNEAVSVDSRCWGPLRQREVAGRPLLRVLPPGRFGVVKELFRGSIPGMSLAAVSASTEASARSKAALAGLTDVAVLTASELAAHADVVVEALPPSLFLDVAQPTLAAGKTLLVLSVTQLLLEYEVLQKLAASSGGRILVPSGALCGLDAVKAATEGGNVTSVVMQTRKPPASLANAPFVREQGLNLSELAEPQRLYAGSVSDAAQRFPANVNVAVALSLAGIGPDRTKYELWADPGVERNTHTFAVKSAESNFEVRIAGVPTESNPATGALTPLSAMATLRGLVSTVRVGT
;
A
#
# COMPACT_ATOMS: atom_id res chain seq x y z
N MET A 1 20.13 -19.26 -20.51
CA MET A 1 19.78 -20.08 -21.69
C MET A 1 20.99 -20.39 -22.60
N LEU A 2 22.25 -20.18 -22.15
CA LEU A 2 23.44 -20.33 -23.01
C LEU A 2 24.45 -21.40 -22.56
N ILE A 3 24.19 -22.16 -21.48
CA ILE A 3 25.21 -23.06 -20.88
C ILE A 3 24.96 -24.56 -21.18
N LEU A 4 23.92 -24.95 -21.92
CA LEU A 4 23.57 -26.37 -22.11
C LEU A 4 23.54 -26.86 -23.57
N LEU A 5 24.16 -26.14 -24.50
CA LEU A 5 24.26 -26.56 -25.90
C LEU A 5 25.54 -27.35 -26.24
N THR A 6 26.44 -27.58 -25.29
CA THR A 6 27.77 -28.17 -25.57
C THR A 6 27.78 -29.70 -25.70
N HIS A 7 26.70 -30.43 -25.42
CA HIS A 7 26.63 -31.87 -25.67
C HIS A 7 25.31 -32.32 -26.32
N MET A 8 25.12 -31.97 -27.60
CA MET A 8 24.12 -32.58 -28.48
C MET A 8 24.42 -34.06 -28.85
N SER A 9 25.49 -34.65 -28.33
CA SER A 9 25.92 -36.03 -28.60
C SER A 9 25.10 -37.12 -27.89
N VAL A 10 24.22 -36.74 -26.94
CA VAL A 10 23.43 -37.67 -26.10
C VAL A 10 21.99 -37.87 -26.61
N LEU A 11 21.51 -37.01 -27.52
CA LEU A 11 20.14 -37.14 -28.05
C LEU A 11 20.03 -38.28 -29.07
N PRO A 12 18.92 -39.05 -29.08
CA PRO A 12 18.69 -40.10 -30.07
C PRO A 12 18.83 -39.56 -31.50
N LYS A 13 19.59 -40.27 -32.33
CA LYS A 13 19.74 -39.92 -33.75
C LYS A 13 18.53 -40.39 -34.55
N PRO A 14 18.09 -39.64 -35.58
CA PRO A 14 17.05 -40.12 -36.48
C PRO A 14 17.55 -41.33 -37.27
N LEU A 15 16.62 -42.22 -37.62
CA LEU A 15 16.89 -43.39 -38.44
C LEU A 15 17.31 -42.97 -39.86
N PRO A 16 18.40 -43.52 -40.41
CA PRO A 16 18.68 -43.43 -41.83
C PRO A 16 17.67 -44.30 -42.61
N ALA A 17 17.58 -44.12 -43.93
CA ALA A 17 16.69 -44.92 -44.77
C ALA A 17 16.98 -46.43 -44.68
N SER A 18 18.25 -46.82 -44.50
CA SER A 18 18.65 -48.21 -44.28
C SER A 18 18.22 -48.79 -42.93
N GLY A 19 17.80 -47.94 -41.99
CA GLY A 19 17.28 -48.34 -40.68
C GLY A 19 15.77 -48.56 -40.66
N LEU A 20 15.07 -48.37 -41.78
CA LEU A 20 13.64 -48.65 -41.92
C LEU A 20 13.43 -50.10 -42.34
N THR A 21 12.78 -50.89 -41.50
CA THR A 21 12.52 -52.31 -41.76
C THR A 21 11.04 -52.61 -41.71
N LYS A 22 10.58 -53.49 -42.61
CA LYS A 22 9.20 -53.99 -42.61
C LYS A 22 8.85 -54.62 -41.26
N GLY A 23 7.66 -54.32 -40.77
CA GLY A 23 7.15 -54.76 -39.47
C GLY A 23 7.63 -53.92 -38.28
N SER A 24 8.51 -52.92 -38.49
CA SER A 24 8.90 -51.99 -37.42
C SER A 24 7.95 -50.79 -37.34
N THR A 25 7.85 -50.20 -36.15
CA THR A 25 7.10 -48.96 -35.90
C THR A 25 8.03 -47.77 -35.92
N VAL A 26 7.62 -46.69 -36.58
CA VAL A 26 8.37 -45.43 -36.69
C VAL A 26 7.47 -44.22 -36.49
N ILE A 27 8.06 -43.13 -36.02
CA ILE A 27 7.41 -41.85 -35.80
C ILE A 27 8.07 -40.81 -36.70
N PRO A 28 7.36 -40.28 -37.72
CA PRO A 28 7.84 -39.18 -38.53
C PRO A 28 7.73 -37.87 -37.74
N THR A 29 8.70 -36.97 -37.89
CA THR A 29 8.72 -35.68 -37.19
C THR A 29 9.12 -34.53 -38.11
N ILE A 30 8.66 -33.33 -37.77
CA ILE A 30 8.99 -32.07 -38.48
C ILE A 30 10.22 -31.35 -37.89
N ALA A 31 10.89 -31.95 -36.89
CA ALA A 31 12.00 -31.32 -36.17
C ALA A 31 13.27 -31.19 -37.05
N ARG A 32 13.73 -29.96 -37.31
CA ARG A 32 14.96 -29.66 -38.09
C ARG A 32 16.22 -29.58 -37.21
N ARG A 33 17.41 -29.59 -37.84
CA ARG A 33 18.72 -29.39 -37.18
C ARG A 33 19.15 -27.92 -37.13
N ASP A 34 18.74 -27.09 -38.11
CA ASP A 34 19.49 -25.86 -38.43
C ASP A 34 18.64 -24.56 -38.55
N GLY A 35 17.55 -24.39 -37.79
CA GLY A 35 16.90 -23.07 -37.66
C GLY A 35 16.34 -22.42 -38.93
N GLY A 36 15.97 -23.18 -39.96
CA GLY A 36 15.40 -22.63 -41.20
C GLY A 36 14.03 -21.94 -41.02
N ASN A 37 13.66 -21.11 -42.01
CA ASN A 37 12.44 -20.28 -42.05
C ASN A 37 11.16 -21.07 -41.66
N VAL A 38 10.41 -20.56 -40.68
CA VAL A 38 9.14 -21.13 -40.16
C VAL A 38 8.16 -21.43 -41.28
N GLU A 39 8.12 -20.61 -42.32
CA GLU A 39 7.23 -20.78 -43.47
C GLU A 39 7.49 -22.09 -44.23
N GLN A 40 8.76 -22.47 -44.40
CA GLN A 40 9.11 -23.74 -45.05
C GLN A 40 8.73 -24.95 -44.19
N MET A 41 8.82 -24.82 -42.87
CA MET A 41 8.41 -25.87 -41.95
C MET A 41 6.89 -26.08 -42.01
N LEU A 42 6.12 -25.00 -42.06
CA LEU A 42 4.66 -25.07 -42.21
C LEU A 42 4.26 -25.69 -43.54
N ARG A 43 4.89 -25.30 -44.66
CA ARG A 43 4.65 -25.94 -45.98
C ARG A 43 4.98 -27.44 -45.95
N LYS A 44 6.12 -27.82 -45.37
CA LYS A 44 6.50 -29.24 -45.25
C LYS A 44 5.51 -30.03 -44.39
N ARG A 45 4.99 -29.42 -43.33
CA ARG A 45 3.94 -30.02 -42.51
C ARG A 45 2.68 -30.26 -43.35
N GLU A 46 2.24 -29.29 -44.14
CA GLU A 46 1.08 -29.45 -45.03
C GLU A 46 1.28 -30.56 -46.07
N GLU A 47 2.47 -30.66 -46.67
CA GLU A 47 2.83 -31.76 -47.57
C GLU A 47 2.74 -33.13 -46.88
N MET A 48 3.28 -33.24 -45.66
CA MET A 48 3.21 -34.46 -44.86
C MET A 48 1.76 -34.84 -44.53
N LEU A 49 0.95 -33.88 -44.06
CA LEU A 49 -0.46 -34.08 -43.72
C LEU A 49 -1.26 -34.56 -44.95
N SER A 50 -1.06 -33.92 -46.10
CA SER A 50 -1.78 -34.25 -47.34
C SER A 50 -1.46 -35.67 -47.83
N ALA A 51 -0.23 -36.13 -47.63
CA ALA A 51 0.22 -37.48 -47.96
C ALA A 51 -0.18 -38.55 -46.92
N GLY A 52 -0.89 -38.17 -45.84
CA GLY A 52 -1.29 -39.11 -44.78
C GLY A 52 -0.19 -39.41 -43.76
N LEU A 53 0.83 -38.55 -43.65
CA LEU A 53 1.92 -38.68 -42.69
C LEU A 53 1.80 -37.63 -41.58
N TYR A 54 1.32 -38.01 -40.41
CA TYR A 54 1.03 -37.12 -39.29
C TYR A 54 2.22 -37.07 -38.31
N PRO A 55 2.83 -35.89 -38.05
CA PRO A 55 3.96 -35.80 -37.13
C PRO A 55 3.58 -36.26 -35.72
N GLY A 56 4.41 -37.13 -35.14
CA GLY A 56 4.18 -37.66 -33.78
C GLY A 56 3.20 -38.83 -33.69
N VAL A 57 2.67 -39.33 -34.82
CA VAL A 57 1.87 -40.57 -34.89
C VAL A 57 2.79 -41.77 -35.12
N ASP A 58 2.43 -42.92 -34.55
CA ASP A 58 3.16 -44.16 -34.70
C ASP A 58 2.69 -44.89 -35.96
N TYR A 59 3.61 -45.18 -36.87
CA TYR A 59 3.33 -45.87 -38.13
C TYR A 59 4.03 -47.22 -38.19
N LEU A 60 3.29 -48.28 -38.54
CA LEU A 60 3.84 -49.57 -38.92
C LEU A 60 4.31 -49.53 -40.38
N ILE A 61 5.54 -49.98 -40.62
CA ILE A 61 6.10 -50.10 -41.98
C ILE A 61 5.63 -51.42 -42.60
N GLU A 62 4.82 -51.33 -43.65
CA GLU A 62 4.31 -52.48 -44.40
C GLU A 62 5.27 -52.92 -45.52
N ASP A 63 5.99 -51.96 -46.12
CA ASP A 63 6.99 -52.23 -47.15
C ASP A 63 7.99 -51.07 -47.30
N VAL A 64 9.20 -51.39 -47.76
CA VAL A 64 10.24 -50.40 -48.11
C VAL A 64 10.80 -50.77 -49.48
N SER A 65 10.62 -49.90 -50.46
CA SER A 65 11.08 -50.13 -51.84
C SER A 65 11.91 -48.95 -52.35
N THR A 66 12.70 -49.21 -53.39
CA THR A 66 13.46 -48.15 -54.07
C THR A 66 12.83 -47.90 -55.44
N GLN A 67 12.33 -46.69 -55.68
CA GLN A 67 11.72 -46.31 -56.94
C GLN A 67 12.34 -44.99 -57.43
N GLY A 68 12.73 -44.93 -58.71
CA GLY A 68 13.25 -43.70 -59.33
C GLY A 68 14.50 -43.09 -58.67
N GLY A 69 15.31 -43.91 -57.97
CA GLY A 69 16.50 -43.45 -57.24
C GLY A 69 16.24 -42.94 -55.81
N GLY A 70 15.00 -43.01 -55.31
CA GLY A 70 14.62 -42.65 -53.93
C GLY A 70 13.99 -43.81 -53.16
N VAL A 71 14.04 -43.74 -51.83
CA VAL A 71 13.41 -44.72 -50.93
C VAL A 71 11.95 -44.34 -50.71
N VAL A 72 11.03 -45.26 -50.98
CA VAL A 72 9.59 -45.13 -50.75
C VAL A 72 9.19 -46.10 -49.64
N VAL A 73 8.41 -45.60 -48.68
CA VAL A 73 8.00 -46.34 -47.48
C VAL A 73 6.48 -46.45 -47.49
N SER A 74 5.96 -47.68 -47.44
CA SER A 74 4.53 -47.96 -47.27
C SER A 74 4.22 -48.06 -45.79
N VAL A 75 3.32 -47.21 -45.30
CA VAL A 75 3.02 -47.07 -43.87
C VAL A 75 1.52 -47.06 -43.58
N ARG A 76 1.15 -47.58 -42.40
CA ARG A 76 -0.18 -47.39 -41.81
C ARG A 76 -0.07 -47.02 -40.33
N PRO A 77 -1.02 -46.27 -39.75
CA PRO A 77 -1.04 -46.01 -38.32
C PRO A 77 -1.03 -47.33 -37.52
N ALA A 78 -0.30 -47.35 -36.40
CA ALA A 78 -0.25 -48.49 -35.50
C ALA A 78 -1.54 -48.67 -34.67
N TYR A 79 -2.43 -47.68 -34.71
CA TYR A 79 -3.71 -47.62 -34.00
C TYR A 79 -4.70 -46.76 -34.80
N ASP A 80 -5.99 -46.93 -34.54
CA ASP A 80 -7.05 -46.13 -35.16
C ASP A 80 -6.88 -44.64 -34.83
N LEU A 81 -6.98 -43.79 -35.85
CA LEU A 81 -6.87 -42.36 -35.70
C LEU A 81 -8.25 -41.74 -35.40
N VAL A 82 -8.23 -40.51 -34.90
CA VAL A 82 -9.46 -39.72 -34.78
C VAL A 82 -10.07 -39.51 -36.17
N LYS A 83 -11.40 -39.45 -36.25
CA LYS A 83 -12.17 -39.32 -37.51
C LYS A 83 -11.65 -38.28 -38.51
N LYS A 84 -11.01 -37.20 -38.04
CA LYS A 84 -10.45 -36.13 -38.87
C LYS A 84 -9.13 -36.47 -39.56
N LEU A 85 -8.38 -37.44 -39.02
CA LEU A 85 -7.07 -37.87 -39.52
C LEU A 85 -7.14 -39.26 -40.16
N GLU A 86 -8.21 -40.01 -39.88
CA GLU A 86 -8.46 -41.34 -40.43
C GLU A 86 -8.66 -41.29 -41.95
N ARG A 87 -8.17 -42.32 -42.65
CA ARG A 87 -8.25 -42.43 -44.11
C ARG A 87 -8.73 -43.82 -44.52
N SER A 88 -9.43 -43.90 -45.65
CA SER A 88 -9.89 -45.19 -46.19
C SER A 88 -8.85 -45.91 -47.04
N ASP A 89 -7.72 -45.25 -47.37
CA ASP A 89 -6.72 -45.70 -48.33
C ASP A 89 -5.39 -46.15 -47.69
N TRP A 90 -5.42 -46.63 -46.45
CA TRP A 90 -4.23 -47.24 -45.83
C TRP A 90 -3.89 -48.62 -46.45
N PRO A 91 -2.60 -49.02 -46.51
CA PRO A 91 -1.41 -48.24 -46.21
C PRO A 91 -1.09 -47.22 -47.32
N VAL A 92 -0.51 -46.08 -46.96
CA VAL A 92 -0.08 -45.05 -47.91
C VAL A 92 1.42 -45.18 -48.20
N SER A 93 1.81 -44.99 -49.45
CA SER A 93 3.22 -45.00 -49.86
C SER A 93 3.75 -43.57 -49.98
N VAL A 94 4.76 -43.25 -49.19
CA VAL A 94 5.35 -41.91 -49.13
C VAL A 94 6.86 -41.94 -49.36
N PRO A 95 7.45 -40.94 -50.03
CA PRO A 95 8.90 -40.88 -50.16
C PRO A 95 9.54 -40.63 -48.78
N PHE A 96 10.65 -41.30 -48.47
CA PHE A 96 11.38 -41.16 -47.21
C PHE A 96 11.76 -39.69 -46.91
N SER A 97 12.07 -38.93 -47.95
CA SER A 97 12.41 -37.51 -47.90
C SER A 97 11.26 -36.59 -47.49
N LEU A 98 10.02 -37.11 -47.43
CA LEU A 98 8.85 -36.34 -47.02
C LEU A 98 8.91 -35.94 -45.55
N ALA A 99 9.29 -36.86 -44.66
CA ALA A 99 9.56 -36.53 -43.26
C ALA A 99 11.05 -36.22 -43.07
N PRO A 100 11.41 -35.03 -42.54
CA PRO A 100 12.81 -34.68 -42.29
C PRO A 100 13.54 -35.66 -41.37
N ARG A 101 12.82 -36.28 -40.43
CA ARG A 101 13.37 -37.21 -39.45
C ARG A 101 12.37 -38.31 -39.10
N TRP A 102 12.89 -39.52 -39.00
CA TRP A 102 12.17 -40.71 -38.56
C TRP A 102 12.81 -41.22 -37.28
N TYR A 103 11.99 -41.58 -36.29
CA TYR A 103 12.46 -42.10 -35.00
C TYR A 103 11.76 -43.41 -34.66
N THR A 104 12.39 -44.27 -33.87
CA THR A 104 11.66 -45.35 -33.19
C THR A 104 10.79 -44.74 -32.08
N PRO A 105 9.67 -45.40 -31.67
CA PRO A 105 8.85 -44.91 -30.55
C PRO A 105 9.64 -44.66 -29.27
N ARG A 106 10.59 -45.54 -28.94
CA ARG A 106 11.49 -45.35 -27.80
C ARG A 106 12.33 -44.08 -27.94
N ALA A 107 12.99 -43.88 -29.09
CA ALA A 107 13.83 -42.71 -29.34
C ALA A 107 13.04 -41.40 -29.30
N TYR A 108 11.85 -41.37 -29.91
CA TYR A 108 10.96 -40.21 -29.89
C TYR A 108 10.47 -39.89 -28.47
N ASN A 109 9.99 -40.90 -27.73
CA ASN A 109 9.51 -40.71 -26.36
C ASN A 109 10.64 -40.25 -25.43
N THR A 110 11.86 -40.78 -25.57
CA THR A 110 13.03 -40.29 -24.83
C THR A 110 13.30 -38.82 -25.16
N LEU A 111 13.27 -38.43 -26.44
CA LEU A 111 13.52 -37.04 -26.86
C LEU A 111 12.47 -36.06 -26.33
N VAL A 112 11.18 -36.41 -26.45
CA VAL A 112 10.07 -35.59 -25.93
C VAL A 112 10.13 -35.50 -24.41
N ALA A 113 10.37 -36.60 -23.71
CA ALA A 113 10.50 -36.62 -22.25
C ALA A 113 11.69 -35.79 -21.77
N SER A 114 12.86 -35.89 -22.42
CA SER A 114 14.02 -35.06 -22.09
C SER A 114 13.75 -33.57 -22.30
N PHE A 115 13.06 -33.21 -23.39
CA PHE A 115 12.68 -31.82 -23.65
C PHE A 115 11.69 -31.28 -22.61
N ALA A 116 10.64 -32.04 -22.30
CA ALA A 116 9.68 -31.68 -21.27
C ALA A 116 10.33 -31.55 -19.88
N ALA A 117 11.22 -32.49 -19.52
CA ALA A 117 11.99 -32.44 -18.28
C ALA A 117 12.89 -31.19 -18.23
N LEU A 118 13.55 -30.83 -19.33
CA LEU A 118 14.39 -29.63 -19.40
C LEU A 118 13.58 -28.34 -19.23
N ILE A 119 12.39 -28.25 -19.83
CA ILE A 119 11.47 -27.14 -19.61
C ILE A 119 11.03 -27.07 -18.14
N ALA A 120 10.64 -28.21 -17.56
CA ALA A 120 10.20 -28.28 -16.17
C ALA A 120 11.32 -27.86 -15.20
N VAL A 121 12.53 -28.38 -15.37
CA VAL A 121 13.72 -28.00 -14.61
C VAL A 121 14.02 -26.50 -14.80
N GLY A 122 13.86 -25.98 -16.02
CA GLY A 122 14.00 -24.56 -16.31
C GLY A 122 13.05 -23.70 -15.49
N TRP A 123 11.75 -24.03 -15.47
CA TRP A 123 10.75 -23.31 -14.67
C TRP A 123 10.98 -23.45 -13.17
N LEU A 124 11.38 -24.63 -12.69
CA LEU A 124 11.75 -24.82 -11.28
C LEU A 124 12.98 -23.98 -10.91
N ALA A 125 13.99 -23.91 -11.78
CA ALA A 125 15.17 -23.07 -11.57
C ALA A 125 14.80 -21.58 -11.55
N VAL A 126 13.95 -21.12 -12.47
CA VAL A 126 13.44 -19.74 -12.47
C VAL A 126 12.65 -19.45 -11.20
N GLY A 127 11.76 -20.35 -10.79
CA GLY A 127 11.00 -20.22 -9.54
C GLY A 127 11.91 -20.17 -8.31
N ALA A 128 12.92 -21.03 -8.24
CA ALA A 128 13.92 -21.03 -7.17
C ALA A 128 14.75 -19.74 -7.15
N LEU A 129 15.17 -19.24 -8.31
CA LEU A 129 15.87 -17.96 -8.45
C LEU A 129 14.99 -16.80 -7.94
N LEU A 130 13.73 -16.73 -8.38
CA LEU A 130 12.79 -15.70 -7.93
C LEU A 130 12.51 -15.80 -6.43
N ALA A 131 12.28 -17.01 -5.90
CA ALA A 131 12.06 -17.21 -4.46
C ALA A 131 13.31 -16.90 -3.62
N SER A 132 14.51 -17.06 -4.18
CA SER A 132 15.76 -16.66 -3.54
C SER A 132 15.96 -15.14 -3.52
N ALA A 133 15.44 -14.45 -4.53
CA ALA A 133 15.59 -13.01 -4.73
C ALA A 133 14.50 -12.17 -4.06
N LEU A 134 13.26 -12.62 -4.11
CA LEU A 134 12.08 -11.90 -3.64
C LEU A 134 11.41 -12.64 -2.48
N THR A 135 10.67 -11.91 -1.64
CA THR A 135 9.81 -12.50 -0.62
C THR A 135 8.59 -11.62 -0.39
N LEU A 136 7.49 -12.24 0.04
CA LEU A 136 6.36 -11.51 0.61
C LEU A 136 6.56 -11.41 2.12
N SER A 137 6.29 -10.24 2.69
CA SER A 137 6.40 -9.99 4.13
C SER A 137 5.14 -9.32 4.64
N VAL A 138 4.54 -9.89 5.69
CA VAL A 138 3.35 -9.35 6.34
C VAL A 138 3.78 -8.39 7.44
N VAL A 139 3.19 -7.20 7.48
CA VAL A 139 3.50 -6.18 8.49
C VAL A 139 2.82 -6.55 9.82
N PRO A 140 3.58 -6.84 10.89
CA PRO A 140 3.02 -7.46 12.09
C PRO A 140 2.44 -6.45 13.09
N SER A 141 2.80 -5.17 12.98
CA SER A 141 2.53 -4.13 14.00
C SER A 141 2.10 -2.79 13.40
N ASP A 142 1.59 -1.92 14.28
CA ASP A 142 1.11 -0.58 13.97
C ASP A 142 2.21 0.50 13.98
N SER A 143 3.47 0.10 14.12
CA SER A 143 4.60 1.04 14.28
C SER A 143 4.89 1.91 13.05
N MET A 144 4.30 1.56 11.90
CA MET A 144 4.47 2.26 10.61
C MET A 144 3.18 2.98 10.17
N LEU A 145 2.19 3.09 11.06
CA LEU A 145 0.99 3.88 10.78
C LEU A 145 1.32 5.38 10.68
N PRO A 146 0.60 6.13 9.81
CA PRO A 146 -0.49 5.67 8.94
C PRO A 146 -0.03 5.07 7.60
N ALA A 147 1.25 5.18 7.26
CA ALA A 147 1.70 4.95 5.90
C ALA A 147 1.71 3.47 5.47
N VAL A 148 2.06 2.59 6.41
CA VAL A 148 1.94 1.15 6.27
C VAL A 148 1.07 0.63 7.41
N GLN A 149 -0.02 -0.06 7.05
CA GLN A 149 -0.96 -0.62 8.02
C GLN A 149 -0.54 -2.03 8.43
N ARG A 150 -0.92 -2.42 9.64
CA ARG A 150 -0.80 -3.80 10.10
C ARG A 150 -1.56 -4.71 9.14
N ARG A 151 -0.95 -5.86 8.82
CA ARG A 151 -1.38 -6.84 7.80
C ARG A 151 -1.21 -6.41 6.35
N ASP A 152 -0.65 -5.23 6.04
CA ASP A 152 -0.18 -4.97 4.69
C ASP A 152 0.85 -6.04 4.29
N VAL A 153 0.80 -6.48 3.03
CA VAL A 153 1.78 -7.45 2.50
C VAL A 153 2.68 -6.73 1.52
N LEU A 154 3.98 -6.77 1.80
CA LEU A 154 5.01 -6.11 1.02
C LEU A 154 5.78 -7.13 0.17
N LEU A 155 6.02 -6.81 -1.08
CA LEU A 155 7.01 -7.49 -1.91
C LEU A 155 8.39 -6.89 -1.62
N VAL A 156 9.32 -7.74 -1.21
CA VAL A 156 10.63 -7.34 -0.69
C VAL A 156 11.73 -7.98 -1.51
N ASP A 157 12.71 -7.17 -1.90
CA ASP A 157 13.94 -7.59 -2.56
C ASP A 157 15.02 -7.92 -1.53
N LYS A 158 15.54 -9.16 -1.59
CA LYS A 158 16.61 -9.70 -0.72
C LYS A 158 17.99 -9.65 -1.38
N VAL A 159 18.07 -9.33 -2.67
CA VAL A 159 19.31 -9.30 -3.44
C VAL A 159 20.00 -7.96 -3.29
N SER A 160 19.28 -6.85 -3.40
CA SER A 160 19.86 -5.50 -3.31
C SER A 160 20.81 -5.33 -2.11
N PRO A 161 20.42 -5.65 -0.86
CA PRO A 161 21.33 -5.51 0.29
C PRO A 161 22.61 -6.35 0.19
N ARG A 162 22.55 -7.52 -0.48
CA ARG A 162 23.71 -8.41 -0.69
C ARG A 162 24.66 -7.91 -1.75
N LEU A 163 24.18 -7.09 -2.68
CA LEU A 163 24.98 -6.46 -3.74
C LEU A 163 25.45 -5.05 -3.37
N GLY A 164 25.41 -4.68 -2.08
CA GLY A 164 25.94 -3.41 -1.59
C GLY A 164 25.00 -2.22 -1.73
N TRP A 165 23.71 -2.43 -2.02
CA TRP A 165 22.71 -1.36 -1.93
C TRP A 165 22.65 -0.80 -0.51
N ARG A 166 22.78 0.53 -0.40
CA ARG A 166 22.68 1.27 0.85
C ARG A 166 21.37 2.06 0.87
N PRO A 167 20.51 1.86 1.89
CA PRO A 167 19.30 2.64 2.04
C PRO A 167 19.57 4.15 2.15
N GLU A 168 18.71 4.94 1.52
CA GLU A 168 18.71 6.40 1.64
C GLU A 168 17.74 6.89 2.72
N SER A 169 17.92 8.13 3.18
CA SER A 169 16.97 8.75 4.12
C SER A 169 15.56 8.79 3.51
N GLY A 170 14.56 8.47 4.33
CA GLY A 170 13.16 8.35 3.91
C GLY A 170 12.77 6.98 3.35
N GLU A 171 13.71 6.10 3.01
CA GLU A 171 13.36 4.76 2.51
C GLU A 171 12.91 3.81 3.63
N LEU A 172 12.03 2.87 3.27
CA LEU A 172 11.69 1.74 4.15
C LEU A 172 12.73 0.64 4.05
N VAL A 173 13.02 0.01 5.18
CA VAL A 173 13.91 -1.15 5.27
C VAL A 173 13.29 -2.25 6.08
N LEU A 174 13.47 -3.48 5.60
CA LEU A 174 13.20 -4.68 6.35
C LEU A 174 14.52 -5.18 6.94
N PHE A 175 14.60 -5.40 8.25
CA PHE A 175 15.83 -5.78 8.93
C PHE A 175 15.62 -6.89 9.96
N ARG A 176 16.71 -7.60 10.26
CA ARG A 176 16.78 -8.54 11.38
C ARG A 176 17.05 -7.77 12.67
N PRO A 177 16.35 -8.07 13.76
CA PRO A 177 16.51 -7.33 15.00
C PRO A 177 17.95 -7.46 15.51
N PRO A 178 18.64 -6.34 15.81
CA PRO A 178 19.94 -6.36 16.49
C PRO A 178 19.82 -6.92 17.90
N ASP A 179 20.93 -7.33 18.50
CA ASP A 179 20.90 -8.02 19.81
C ASP A 179 20.24 -7.19 20.92
N ALA A 180 20.49 -5.88 20.94
CA ALA A 180 19.82 -4.95 21.86
C ALA A 180 18.29 -4.94 21.68
N LEU A 181 17.80 -4.97 20.43
CA LEU A 181 16.36 -5.06 20.14
C LEU A 181 15.79 -6.44 20.49
N ARG A 182 16.53 -7.53 20.24
CA ARG A 182 16.11 -8.89 20.61
C ARG A 182 15.89 -9.00 22.11
N GLU A 183 16.74 -8.38 22.92
CA GLU A 183 16.58 -8.38 24.37
C GLU A 183 15.28 -7.66 24.80
N ILE A 184 14.99 -6.49 24.21
CA ILE A 184 13.74 -5.75 24.46
C ILE A 184 12.52 -6.62 24.09
N VAL A 185 12.54 -7.26 22.92
CA VAL A 185 11.44 -8.13 22.44
C VAL A 185 11.28 -9.36 23.34
N ARG A 186 12.38 -9.95 23.81
CA ARG A 186 12.37 -11.11 24.72
C ARG A 186 11.73 -10.75 26.06
N ARG A 187 12.14 -9.61 26.66
CA ARG A 187 11.55 -9.10 27.91
C ARG A 187 10.05 -8.84 27.78
N GLN A 188 9.60 -8.28 26.65
CA GLN A 188 8.18 -8.08 26.38
C GLN A 188 7.40 -9.38 26.22
N SER A 189 7.96 -10.36 25.50
CA SER A 189 7.28 -11.64 25.24
C SER A 189 7.13 -12.47 26.51
N ALA A 190 8.14 -12.45 27.38
CA ALA A 190 8.11 -13.09 28.69
C ALA A 190 7.05 -12.46 29.62
N ALA A 191 6.91 -11.13 29.61
CA ALA A 191 5.89 -10.43 30.40
C ALA A 191 4.45 -10.65 29.89
N ALA A 192 4.27 -11.03 28.61
CA ALA A 192 2.97 -11.21 27.97
C ALA A 192 2.52 -12.68 27.88
N GLY A 193 3.22 -13.63 28.52
CA GLY A 193 2.88 -15.06 28.51
C GLY A 193 2.94 -15.72 27.13
N GLY A 194 3.69 -15.14 26.18
CA GLY A 194 3.74 -15.58 24.79
C GLY A 194 4.90 -16.53 24.47
N GLY A 195 4.64 -17.54 23.63
CA GLY A 195 5.59 -18.60 23.27
C GLY A 195 6.85 -18.17 22.49
N GLU A 196 7.85 -19.04 22.53
CA GLU A 196 9.16 -18.94 21.86
C GLU A 196 8.99 -18.77 20.34
N GLY A 197 9.44 -17.64 19.77
CA GLY A 197 9.45 -17.43 18.31
C GLY A 197 9.31 -15.97 17.83
N ARG A 198 8.89 -15.02 18.67
CA ARG A 198 8.77 -13.60 18.28
C ARG A 198 10.11 -12.86 18.08
N GLY A 199 11.22 -13.39 18.61
CA GLY A 199 12.53 -12.73 18.58
C GLY A 199 13.24 -12.71 17.22
N GLU A 200 12.77 -13.51 16.25
CA GLU A 200 13.40 -13.62 14.92
C GLU A 200 12.58 -12.97 13.79
N ALA A 201 11.41 -12.42 14.12
CA ALA A 201 10.57 -11.74 13.14
C ALA A 201 11.32 -10.55 12.54
N LEU A 202 11.18 -10.35 11.22
CA LEU A 202 11.73 -9.19 10.54
C LEU A 202 10.95 -7.92 10.91
N PHE A 203 11.69 -6.82 11.07
CA PHE A 203 11.13 -5.53 11.43
C PHE A 203 11.16 -4.59 10.24
N LEU A 204 10.10 -3.79 10.11
CA LEU A 204 9.98 -2.75 9.09
C LEU A 204 10.10 -1.39 9.77
N LYS A 205 11.03 -0.56 9.30
CA LYS A 205 11.22 0.83 9.75
C LYS A 205 11.63 1.74 8.60
N ARG A 206 11.58 3.05 8.84
CA ARG A 206 12.09 4.07 7.92
C ARG A 206 13.49 4.49 8.32
N ILE A 207 14.35 4.73 7.35
CA ILE A 207 15.66 5.34 7.55
C ILE A 207 15.46 6.83 7.82
N ALA A 208 15.82 7.30 9.01
CA ALA A 208 15.87 8.73 9.32
C ALA A 208 17.19 9.36 8.84
N ALA A 209 18.30 8.64 9.05
CA ALA A 209 19.63 9.06 8.63
C ALA A 209 20.57 7.87 8.41
N ARG A 210 21.66 8.12 7.70
CA ARG A 210 22.75 7.18 7.46
C ARG A 210 24.10 7.84 7.72
N GLY A 211 25.11 7.05 8.08
CA GLY A 211 26.50 7.53 8.09
C GLY A 211 27.12 7.59 6.69
N GLY A 212 28.23 8.32 6.57
CA GLY A 212 29.09 8.34 5.37
C GLY A 212 28.86 9.47 4.35
N ASP A 213 27.88 10.35 4.54
CA ASP A 213 27.60 11.45 3.59
C ASP A 213 28.21 12.81 3.97
N ALA A 214 28.74 12.94 5.18
CA ALA A 214 29.24 14.20 5.72
C ALA A 214 30.75 14.12 6.01
N ALA A 215 31.42 15.28 6.00
CA ALA A 215 32.85 15.40 6.33
C ALA A 215 33.20 14.92 7.75
N SER A 216 32.20 14.77 8.62
CA SER A 216 32.31 14.15 9.93
C SER A 216 31.11 13.23 10.17
N PRO A 217 31.27 12.14 10.93
CA PRO A 217 30.16 11.22 11.24
C PRO A 217 29.02 11.97 11.93
N PRO A 218 27.77 11.85 11.44
CA PRO A 218 26.63 12.51 12.06
C PRO A 218 26.45 12.04 13.50
N GLU A 219 26.22 12.98 14.41
CA GLU A 219 26.07 12.70 15.82
C GLU A 219 24.60 12.68 16.22
N VAL A 220 24.17 11.54 16.76
CA VAL A 220 22.80 11.30 17.19
C VAL A 220 22.73 11.44 18.70
N GLU A 221 21.78 12.23 19.18
CA GLU A 221 21.49 12.39 20.61
C GLU A 221 20.01 12.07 20.85
N VAL A 222 19.75 11.19 21.81
CA VAL A 222 18.41 10.79 22.26
C VAL A 222 18.25 11.28 23.69
N PHE A 223 17.25 12.10 23.92
CA PHE A 223 16.95 12.72 25.21
C PHE A 223 16.10 11.79 26.09
N PRO A 224 16.07 11.99 27.42
CA PRO A 224 15.30 11.16 28.34
C PRO A 224 13.79 11.11 28.05
N ASP A 225 13.25 12.15 27.43
CA ASP A 225 11.85 12.25 27.02
C ASP A 225 11.56 11.57 25.66
N GLY A 226 12.56 10.96 25.03
CA GLY A 226 12.45 10.32 23.72
C GLY A 226 12.56 11.26 22.53
N ALA A 227 12.79 12.56 22.75
CA ALA A 227 13.21 13.46 21.68
C ALA A 227 14.56 12.99 21.12
N ALA A 228 14.79 13.24 19.83
CA ALA A 228 16.05 12.87 19.21
C ALA A 228 16.51 13.93 18.22
N THR A 229 17.82 14.13 18.14
CA THR A 229 18.49 15.07 17.24
C THR A 229 19.63 14.40 16.51
N ILE A 230 19.94 14.89 15.30
CA ILE A 230 21.14 14.56 14.55
C ILE A 230 21.86 15.88 14.24
N ASP A 231 23.10 16.01 14.67
CA ASP A 231 23.90 17.24 14.54
C ASP A 231 23.13 18.49 15.02
N GLY A 232 22.43 18.36 16.16
CA GLY A 232 21.56 19.39 16.74
C GLY A 232 20.23 19.62 16.00
N ARG A 233 20.00 19.02 14.84
CA ARG A 233 18.73 19.09 14.11
C ARG A 233 17.76 18.05 14.63
N ARG A 234 16.56 18.46 15.04
CA ARG A 234 15.56 17.55 15.60
C ARG A 234 15.04 16.58 14.53
N ILE A 235 15.16 15.29 14.83
CA ILE A 235 14.61 14.16 14.07
C ILE A 235 13.46 13.47 14.82
N ARG A 236 13.26 13.75 16.11
CA ARG A 236 12.06 13.29 16.82
C ARG A 236 11.67 14.22 17.95
N SER A 237 10.37 14.32 18.18
CA SER A 237 9.80 15.04 19.31
C SER A 237 9.82 14.18 20.57
N ALA A 238 9.55 14.82 21.71
CA ALA A 238 9.36 14.13 22.96
C ALA A 238 8.13 13.22 22.87
N VAL A 239 8.27 12.02 23.40
CA VAL A 239 7.19 11.05 23.51
C VAL A 239 6.36 11.40 24.73
N ALA A 240 5.03 11.24 24.65
CA ALA A 240 4.17 11.38 25.82
C ALA A 240 4.57 10.37 26.92
N ALA A 241 4.56 10.82 28.18
CA ALA A 241 5.06 10.01 29.31
C ALA A 241 4.27 8.70 29.53
N ASP A 242 2.99 8.68 29.14
CA ASP A 242 2.08 7.53 29.20
C ASP A 242 2.19 6.61 27.97
N SER A 243 3.01 6.98 26.99
CA SER A 243 3.16 6.25 25.75
C SER A 243 3.80 4.87 25.97
N PRO A 244 3.34 3.81 25.28
CA PRO A 244 3.89 2.46 25.42
C PRO A 244 5.40 2.34 25.18
N VAL A 245 5.96 3.21 24.33
CA VAL A 245 7.39 3.24 24.01
C VAL A 245 8.26 3.96 25.06
N ALA A 246 7.70 4.85 25.89
CA ALA A 246 8.47 5.73 26.78
C ALA A 246 9.43 4.94 27.70
N ARG A 247 8.95 3.81 28.24
CA ARG A 247 9.74 2.88 29.08
C ARG A 247 10.94 2.20 28.39
N PHE A 248 11.00 2.26 27.06
CA PHE A 248 12.08 1.65 26.27
C PHE A 248 13.06 2.69 25.72
N VAL A 249 12.77 3.99 25.87
CA VAL A 249 13.71 5.04 25.49
C VAL A 249 14.92 4.96 26.42
N ALA A 250 16.10 4.86 25.83
CA ALA A 250 17.36 4.91 26.55
C ALA A 250 18.10 6.19 26.11
N PRO A 251 18.27 7.19 27.00
CA PRO A 251 19.02 8.39 26.64
C PRO A 251 20.43 7.97 26.24
N THR A 252 20.85 8.36 25.05
CA THR A 252 22.10 7.89 24.46
C THR A 252 22.63 8.91 23.47
N ARG A 253 23.94 8.91 23.28
CA ARG A 253 24.64 9.71 22.30
C ARG A 253 25.60 8.81 21.53
N PHE A 254 25.49 8.80 20.21
CA PHE A 254 26.32 7.96 19.37
C PHE A 254 26.57 8.59 18.00
N SER A 255 27.74 8.31 17.42
CA SER A 255 28.08 8.69 16.06
C SER A 255 27.64 7.62 15.05
N LEU A 256 27.14 8.06 13.89
CA LEU A 256 26.75 7.20 12.79
C LEU A 256 27.96 6.86 11.92
N ALA A 257 28.53 5.67 12.12
CA ALA A 257 29.53 5.11 11.22
C ALA A 257 28.98 4.90 9.79
N ASP A 258 29.86 4.78 8.80
CA ASP A 258 29.49 4.66 7.37
C ASP A 258 28.57 3.49 7.03
N ASP A 259 28.52 2.46 7.87
CA ASP A 259 27.67 1.28 7.71
C ASP A 259 26.45 1.29 8.64
N ALA A 260 26.15 2.42 9.26
CA ALA A 260 25.12 2.56 10.27
C ALA A 260 23.98 3.50 9.85
N TYR A 261 22.79 3.21 10.37
CA TYR A 261 21.56 3.94 10.08
C TYR A 261 20.81 4.24 11.38
N VAL A 262 20.15 5.39 11.43
CA VAL A 262 19.06 5.62 12.40
C VAL A 262 17.78 5.20 11.72
N VAL A 263 17.05 4.27 12.34
CA VAL A 263 15.73 3.86 11.87
C VAL A 263 14.65 4.30 12.85
N LEU A 264 13.55 4.84 12.30
CA LEU A 264 12.40 5.30 13.06
C LEU A 264 11.12 4.68 12.52
N GLY A 265 10.13 4.48 13.38
CA GLY A 265 8.77 4.16 12.95
C GLY A 265 7.96 5.43 12.69
N ASP A 266 6.99 5.33 11.78
CA ASP A 266 6.11 6.46 11.46
C ASP A 266 5.16 6.77 12.64
N ASN A 267 4.82 5.76 13.46
CA ASN A 267 4.01 5.93 14.67
C ASN A 267 4.88 6.09 15.92
N GLU A 268 4.98 7.33 16.41
CA GLU A 268 5.87 7.70 17.52
C GLU A 268 5.59 7.00 18.83
N ALA A 269 4.31 6.78 19.12
CA ALA A 269 3.86 6.38 20.44
C ALA A 269 4.15 4.90 20.77
N VAL A 270 4.23 4.08 19.72
CA VAL A 270 4.38 2.61 19.85
C VAL A 270 5.63 2.07 19.17
N SER A 271 6.34 2.90 18.39
CA SER A 271 7.50 2.44 17.66
C SER A 271 8.72 2.25 18.56
N VAL A 272 9.02 1.00 18.91
CA VAL A 272 10.35 0.60 19.38
C VAL A 272 11.31 0.69 18.18
N ASP A 273 12.22 1.66 18.21
CA ASP A 273 13.12 2.03 17.11
C ASP A 273 14.49 2.50 17.63
N SER A 274 15.32 3.15 16.80
CA SER A 274 16.69 3.49 17.18
C SER A 274 16.83 4.35 18.45
N ARG A 275 15.75 5.01 18.91
CA ARG A 275 15.72 5.69 20.22
C ARG A 275 15.82 4.73 21.41
N CYS A 276 15.46 3.48 21.20
CA CYS A 276 15.43 2.46 22.25
C CYS A 276 16.68 1.58 22.28
N TRP A 277 17.32 1.35 21.13
CA TRP A 277 18.40 0.38 20.99
C TRP A 277 19.61 0.87 20.17
N GLY A 278 19.58 2.08 19.63
CA GLY A 278 20.69 2.68 18.91
C GLY A 278 20.70 2.42 17.39
N PRO A 279 21.88 2.46 16.75
CA PRO A 279 21.98 2.43 15.28
C PRO A 279 21.81 1.03 14.69
N LEU A 280 21.14 0.93 13.54
CA LEU A 280 21.05 -0.26 12.70
C LEU A 280 22.31 -0.41 11.85
N ARG A 281 22.90 -1.59 11.75
CA ARG A 281 24.04 -1.87 10.86
C ARG A 281 23.57 -2.38 9.50
N GLN A 282 24.34 -2.08 8.46
CA GLN A 282 24.06 -2.55 7.09
C GLN A 282 23.92 -4.08 7.01
N ARG A 283 24.71 -4.82 7.79
CA ARG A 283 24.63 -6.30 7.86
C ARG A 283 23.28 -6.83 8.39
N GLU A 284 22.53 -6.00 9.13
CA GLU A 284 21.22 -6.36 9.70
C GLU A 284 20.09 -6.12 8.70
N VAL A 285 20.32 -5.32 7.65
CA VAL A 285 19.34 -5.08 6.58
C VAL A 285 19.06 -6.39 5.84
N ALA A 286 17.81 -6.84 5.90
CA ALA A 286 17.35 -8.11 5.37
C ALA A 286 16.75 -7.97 3.97
N GLY A 287 16.16 -6.81 3.65
CA GLY A 287 15.55 -6.57 2.36
C GLY A 287 15.04 -5.15 2.14
N ARG A 288 14.86 -4.80 0.87
CA ARG A 288 14.26 -3.55 0.40
C ARG A 288 12.79 -3.78 0.03
N PRO A 289 11.83 -3.20 0.77
CA PRO A 289 10.43 -3.22 0.36
C PRO A 289 10.24 -2.45 -0.95
N LEU A 290 9.65 -3.09 -1.97
CA LEU A 290 9.43 -2.52 -3.29
C LEU A 290 7.99 -2.08 -3.51
N LEU A 291 7.04 -3.00 -3.24
CA LEU A 291 5.61 -2.81 -3.49
C LEU A 291 4.79 -3.22 -2.26
N ARG A 292 3.67 -2.53 -2.02
CA ARG A 292 2.56 -3.07 -1.22
C ARG A 292 1.63 -3.82 -2.16
N VAL A 293 1.54 -5.14 -2.01
CA VAL A 293 0.76 -6.01 -2.90
C VAL A 293 -0.63 -6.33 -2.35
N LEU A 294 -0.81 -6.33 -1.02
CA LEU A 294 -2.10 -6.51 -0.38
C LEU A 294 -2.34 -5.47 0.73
N PRO A 295 -3.60 -5.03 0.93
CA PRO A 295 -4.79 -5.39 0.14
C PRO A 295 -4.80 -4.75 -1.27
N PRO A 296 -5.49 -5.33 -2.28
CA PRO A 296 -5.42 -4.85 -3.68
C PRO A 296 -5.87 -3.41 -3.86
N GLY A 297 -6.88 -2.95 -3.10
CA GLY A 297 -7.36 -1.56 -3.12
C GLY A 297 -6.35 -0.53 -2.59
N ARG A 298 -5.22 -1.01 -2.05
CA ARG A 298 -4.09 -0.20 -1.61
C ARG A 298 -2.81 -0.61 -2.36
N PHE A 299 -2.88 -1.34 -3.47
CA PHE A 299 -1.68 -1.67 -4.24
C PHE A 299 -0.86 -0.41 -4.57
N GLY A 300 0.46 -0.45 -4.43
CA GLY A 300 1.30 0.70 -4.75
C GLY A 300 2.79 0.49 -4.54
N VAL A 301 3.60 1.35 -5.16
CA VAL A 301 5.06 1.38 -4.98
C VAL A 301 5.38 1.95 -3.59
N VAL A 302 6.26 1.29 -2.84
CA VAL A 302 6.59 1.68 -1.46
C VAL A 302 7.17 3.10 -1.38
N LYS A 303 7.99 3.49 -2.36
CA LYS A 303 8.56 4.84 -2.45
C LYS A 303 7.49 5.93 -2.57
N GLU A 304 6.38 5.61 -3.24
CA GLU A 304 5.23 6.50 -3.46
C GLU A 304 4.21 6.47 -2.31
N LEU A 305 4.41 5.63 -1.29
CA LEU A 305 3.55 5.67 -0.09
C LEU A 305 3.64 7.01 0.66
N PHE A 306 4.68 7.80 0.37
CA PHE A 306 4.93 9.12 0.95
C PHE A 306 4.83 10.24 -0.10
N ARG A 307 5.23 9.97 -1.34
CA ARG A 307 5.14 10.90 -2.48
C ARG A 307 3.83 10.66 -3.23
N GLY A 308 2.80 11.47 -2.99
CA GLY A 308 1.55 11.40 -3.79
C GLY A 308 0.69 10.17 -3.50
N SER A 309 0.31 9.97 -2.22
CA SER A 309 -0.55 8.88 -1.72
C SER A 309 -1.96 8.77 -2.36
N ILE A 310 -2.25 9.62 -3.34
CA ILE A 310 -3.48 9.68 -4.11
C ILE A 310 -3.11 9.67 -5.60
N PRO A 311 -3.34 8.57 -6.33
CA PRO A 311 -3.11 8.50 -7.76
C PRO A 311 -3.78 9.66 -8.50
N GLY A 312 -3.04 10.36 -9.36
CA GLY A 312 -3.54 11.56 -10.05
C GLY A 312 -3.33 12.87 -9.29
N MET A 313 -2.72 12.84 -8.09
CA MET A 313 -2.32 14.04 -7.35
C MET A 313 -0.84 13.97 -6.96
N SER A 314 -0.17 15.12 -6.94
CA SER A 314 1.18 15.29 -6.44
C SER A 314 1.19 16.29 -5.28
N LEU A 315 1.99 16.02 -4.25
CA LEU A 315 2.19 16.98 -3.17
C LEU A 315 3.12 18.10 -3.67
N ALA A 316 2.58 19.28 -3.91
CA ALA A 316 3.32 20.40 -4.50
C ALA A 316 4.16 21.17 -3.46
N ALA A 317 3.59 21.43 -2.29
CA ALA A 317 4.23 22.19 -1.23
C ALA A 317 3.68 21.82 0.15
N VAL A 318 4.42 22.16 1.19
CA VAL A 318 3.98 22.05 2.59
C VAL A 318 4.23 23.35 3.34
N SER A 319 3.39 23.62 4.33
CA SER A 319 3.55 24.74 5.26
C SER A 319 3.26 24.30 6.69
N ALA A 320 3.78 25.06 7.65
CA ALA A 320 3.53 24.88 9.08
C ALA A 320 3.59 26.25 9.76
N SER A 321 3.43 26.29 11.08
CA SER A 321 3.52 27.53 11.86
C SER A 321 4.87 28.24 11.72
N THR A 322 5.95 27.52 11.43
CA THR A 322 7.26 28.08 11.08
C THR A 322 7.91 27.30 9.96
N GLU A 323 8.75 27.96 9.16
CA GLU A 323 9.51 27.32 8.07
C GLU A 323 10.40 26.17 8.60
N ALA A 324 11.06 26.37 9.74
CA ALA A 324 11.88 25.35 10.39
C ALA A 324 11.04 24.12 10.79
N SER A 325 9.82 24.33 11.32
CA SER A 325 8.91 23.23 11.65
C SER A 325 8.45 22.50 10.39
N ALA A 326 8.14 23.22 9.32
CA ALA A 326 7.72 22.64 8.05
C ALA A 326 8.85 21.80 7.43
N ARG A 327 10.09 22.33 7.35
CA ARG A 327 11.27 21.59 6.85
C ARG A 327 11.55 20.33 7.67
N SER A 328 11.49 20.43 8.99
CA SER A 328 11.70 19.27 9.88
C SER A 328 10.63 18.19 9.65
N LYS A 329 9.35 18.56 9.63
CA LYS A 329 8.24 17.63 9.38
C LYS A 329 8.29 17.01 7.97
N ALA A 330 8.67 17.80 6.96
CA ALA A 330 8.85 17.33 5.59
C ALA A 330 9.99 16.31 5.50
N ALA A 331 11.16 16.60 6.08
CA ALA A 331 12.29 15.68 6.13
C ALA A 331 11.92 14.37 6.84
N LEU A 332 11.21 14.45 7.95
CA LEU A 332 10.70 13.29 8.69
C LEU A 332 9.75 12.42 7.87
N ALA A 333 8.95 13.04 7.02
CA ALA A 333 8.05 12.36 6.09
C ALA A 333 8.74 11.87 4.81
N GLY A 334 10.06 12.06 4.65
CA GLY A 334 10.80 11.73 3.42
C GLY A 334 10.46 12.65 2.24
N LEU A 335 9.97 13.85 2.51
CA LEU A 335 9.52 14.86 1.55
C LEU A 335 10.58 15.96 1.36
N THR A 336 11.85 15.57 1.24
CA THR A 336 12.97 16.53 1.09
C THR A 336 12.94 17.34 -0.20
N ASP A 337 12.26 16.82 -1.23
CA ASP A 337 12.17 17.44 -2.55
C ASP A 337 10.91 18.32 -2.70
N VAL A 338 10.08 18.43 -1.65
CA VAL A 338 8.84 19.21 -1.65
C VAL A 338 9.12 20.64 -1.18
N ALA A 339 8.56 21.63 -1.88
CA ALA A 339 8.74 23.03 -1.52
C ALA A 339 8.16 23.32 -0.12
N VAL A 340 8.92 24.01 0.71
CA VAL A 340 8.44 24.56 1.98
C VAL A 340 8.11 26.03 1.76
N LEU A 341 6.84 26.37 1.91
CA LEU A 341 6.30 27.69 1.62
C LEU A 341 5.55 28.26 2.83
N THR A 342 5.32 29.57 2.83
CA THR A 342 4.37 30.19 3.76
C THR A 342 2.92 29.80 3.40
N ALA A 343 2.01 29.96 4.36
CA ALA A 343 0.58 29.63 4.19
C ALA A 343 -0.05 30.33 2.96
N SER A 344 0.28 31.61 2.74
CA SER A 344 -0.27 32.42 1.66
C SER A 344 0.28 32.05 0.27
N GLU A 345 1.50 31.52 0.20
CA GLU A 345 2.15 31.11 -1.05
C GLU A 345 1.67 29.76 -1.59
N LEU A 346 1.01 28.95 -0.75
CA LEU A 346 0.52 27.62 -1.13
C LEU A 346 -0.44 27.69 -2.33
N ALA A 347 -1.32 28.69 -2.35
CA ALA A 347 -2.34 28.84 -3.39
C ALA A 347 -1.76 29.08 -4.80
N ALA A 348 -0.56 29.64 -4.89
CA ALA A 348 0.14 29.85 -6.16
C ALA A 348 0.75 28.55 -6.72
N HIS A 349 0.95 27.54 -5.88
CA HIS A 349 1.68 26.31 -6.22
C HIS A 349 0.78 25.06 -6.22
N ALA A 350 -0.47 25.17 -5.78
CA ALA A 350 -1.39 24.04 -5.66
C ALA A 350 -2.80 24.38 -6.15
N ASP A 351 -3.48 23.39 -6.72
CA ASP A 351 -4.89 23.50 -7.12
C ASP A 351 -5.87 23.23 -5.97
N VAL A 352 -5.41 22.43 -5.01
CA VAL A 352 -6.15 22.07 -3.80
C VAL A 352 -5.23 22.30 -2.60
N VAL A 353 -5.67 23.10 -1.64
CA VAL A 353 -4.98 23.35 -0.37
C VAL A 353 -5.75 22.68 0.76
N VAL A 354 -5.05 21.89 1.57
CA VAL A 354 -5.62 21.21 2.74
C VAL A 354 -5.32 22.04 3.98
N GLU A 355 -6.36 22.56 4.63
CA GLU A 355 -6.26 23.27 5.89
C GLU A 355 -6.32 22.30 7.06
N ALA A 356 -5.27 22.33 7.88
CA ALA A 356 -5.13 21.55 9.11
C ALA A 356 -4.33 22.33 10.16
N LEU A 357 -4.58 23.64 10.26
CA LEU A 357 -3.83 24.56 11.11
C LEU A 357 -4.62 24.92 12.38
N PRO A 358 -3.94 25.42 13.43
CA PRO A 358 -4.62 25.98 14.58
C PRO A 358 -5.60 27.11 14.18
N PRO A 359 -6.68 27.32 14.97
CA PRO A 359 -7.68 28.36 14.74
C PRO A 359 -7.14 29.74 14.36
N SER A 360 -6.03 30.17 14.98
CA SER A 360 -5.40 31.47 14.78
C SER A 360 -4.76 31.66 13.40
N LEU A 361 -4.46 30.58 12.69
CA LEU A 361 -3.81 30.59 11.37
C LEU A 361 -4.76 30.18 10.24
N PHE A 362 -6.04 29.99 10.55
CA PHE A 362 -7.03 29.50 9.58
C PHE A 362 -7.18 30.45 8.39
N LEU A 363 -7.34 31.75 8.65
CA LEU A 363 -7.54 32.77 7.62
C LEU A 363 -6.30 32.97 6.74
N ASP A 364 -5.10 32.79 7.28
CA ASP A 364 -3.82 32.89 6.56
C ASP A 364 -3.71 31.88 5.42
N VAL A 365 -4.45 30.77 5.50
CA VAL A 365 -4.57 29.77 4.43
C VAL A 365 -5.86 29.96 3.64
N ALA A 366 -6.98 30.16 4.33
CA ALA A 366 -8.30 30.15 3.71
C ALA A 366 -8.50 31.32 2.72
N GLN A 367 -8.15 32.56 3.13
CA GLN A 367 -8.37 33.73 2.28
C GLN A 367 -7.49 33.70 1.02
N PRO A 368 -6.15 33.47 1.09
CA PRO A 368 -5.33 33.43 -0.11
C PRO A 368 -5.74 32.29 -1.07
N THR A 369 -6.10 31.12 -0.53
CA THR A 369 -6.56 29.98 -1.34
C THR A 369 -7.82 30.32 -2.12
N LEU A 370 -8.84 30.84 -1.43
CA LEU A 370 -10.11 31.16 -2.07
C LEU A 370 -9.99 32.38 -2.98
N ALA A 371 -9.24 33.42 -2.61
CA ALA A 371 -9.00 34.58 -3.46
C ALA A 371 -8.31 34.20 -4.79
N ALA A 372 -7.44 33.19 -4.78
CA ALA A 372 -6.79 32.65 -5.98
C ALA A 372 -7.70 31.74 -6.83
N GLY A 373 -8.98 31.59 -6.47
CA GLY A 373 -9.93 30.71 -7.16
C GLY A 373 -9.63 29.22 -7.00
N LYS A 374 -8.83 28.85 -5.98
CA LYS A 374 -8.42 27.46 -5.74
C LYS A 374 -9.41 26.72 -4.84
N THR A 375 -9.22 25.41 -4.70
CA THR A 375 -10.03 24.58 -3.81
C THR A 375 -9.40 24.51 -2.42
N LEU A 376 -10.18 24.83 -1.39
CA LEU A 376 -9.81 24.71 0.02
C LEU A 376 -10.52 23.51 0.64
N LEU A 377 -9.77 22.50 1.10
CA LEU A 377 -10.31 21.41 1.92
C LEU A 377 -10.13 21.76 3.41
N VAL A 378 -11.24 21.93 4.14
CA VAL A 378 -11.25 22.44 5.52
C VAL A 378 -11.42 21.32 6.53
N LEU A 379 -10.49 21.19 7.49
CA LEU A 379 -10.65 20.28 8.64
C LEU A 379 -11.13 21.01 9.89
N SER A 380 -10.77 22.28 10.04
CA SER A 380 -11.19 23.14 11.15
C SER A 380 -12.56 23.76 10.86
N VAL A 381 -13.58 22.93 10.65
CA VAL A 381 -14.90 23.34 10.14
C VAL A 381 -15.59 24.38 11.02
N THR A 382 -15.32 24.38 12.34
CA THR A 382 -15.84 25.45 13.22
C THR A 382 -15.34 26.83 12.81
N GLN A 383 -14.08 26.97 12.40
CA GLN A 383 -13.54 28.25 11.93
C GLN A 383 -14.18 28.70 10.62
N LEU A 384 -14.46 27.74 9.72
CA LEU A 384 -15.25 28.00 8.53
C LEU A 384 -16.65 28.54 8.87
N LEU A 385 -17.31 27.99 9.90
CA LEU A 385 -18.63 28.49 10.30
C LEU A 385 -18.57 29.93 10.83
N LEU A 386 -17.58 30.26 11.67
CA LEU A 386 -17.43 31.61 12.22
C LEU A 386 -17.16 32.66 11.14
N GLU A 387 -16.52 32.26 10.04
CA GLU A 387 -16.14 33.13 8.91
C GLU A 387 -16.97 32.85 7.64
N TYR A 388 -18.09 32.13 7.78
CA TYR A 388 -18.78 31.50 6.64
C TYR A 388 -19.22 32.51 5.60
N GLU A 389 -19.84 33.61 6.03
CA GLU A 389 -20.37 34.61 5.11
C GLU A 389 -19.27 35.26 4.27
N VAL A 390 -18.14 35.60 4.89
CA VAL A 390 -17.00 36.24 4.22
C VAL A 390 -16.33 35.27 3.25
N LEU A 391 -16.06 34.03 3.69
CA LEU A 391 -15.35 33.04 2.88
C LEU A 391 -16.22 32.48 1.75
N GLN A 392 -17.52 32.31 1.97
CA GLN A 392 -18.46 31.90 0.93
C GLN A 392 -18.57 32.96 -0.17
N LYS A 393 -18.70 34.25 0.20
CA LYS A 393 -18.75 35.36 -0.76
C LYS A 393 -17.44 35.45 -1.55
N LEU A 394 -16.30 35.33 -0.87
CA LEU A 394 -15.00 35.31 -1.51
C LEU A 394 -14.90 34.19 -2.54
N ALA A 395 -15.17 32.94 -2.12
CA ALA A 395 -15.16 31.76 -3.00
C ALA A 395 -16.09 31.93 -4.21
N ALA A 396 -17.30 32.45 -4.00
CA ALA A 396 -18.25 32.70 -5.08
C ALA A 396 -17.75 33.75 -6.09
N SER A 397 -17.11 34.82 -5.60
CA SER A 397 -16.60 35.91 -6.46
C SER A 397 -15.33 35.55 -7.25
N SER A 398 -14.50 34.65 -6.73
CA SER A 398 -13.22 34.26 -7.31
C SER A 398 -13.24 32.94 -8.08
N GLY A 399 -14.35 32.19 -8.00
CA GLY A 399 -14.42 30.81 -8.51
C GLY A 399 -13.78 29.76 -7.59
N GLY A 400 -13.40 30.15 -6.36
CA GLY A 400 -12.88 29.25 -5.35
C GLY A 400 -13.92 28.22 -4.89
N ARG A 401 -13.46 27.09 -4.34
CA ARG A 401 -14.35 26.04 -3.82
C ARG A 401 -13.95 25.65 -2.41
N ILE A 402 -14.95 25.47 -1.54
CA ILE A 402 -14.75 24.98 -0.17
C ILE A 402 -15.23 23.53 -0.11
N LEU A 403 -14.38 22.63 0.35
CA LEU A 403 -14.68 21.22 0.59
C LEU A 403 -14.60 20.93 2.08
N VAL A 404 -15.65 20.31 2.62
CA VAL A 404 -15.68 19.83 4.00
C VAL A 404 -15.79 18.30 3.97
N PRO A 405 -14.76 17.56 4.40
CA PRO A 405 -14.83 16.11 4.51
C PRO A 405 -15.72 15.72 5.69
N SER A 406 -16.18 14.46 5.73
CA SER A 406 -16.97 13.94 6.87
C SER A 406 -16.21 13.98 8.20
N GLY A 407 -14.88 14.02 8.15
CA GLY A 407 -14.03 14.12 9.33
C GLY A 407 -14.16 12.87 10.21
N ALA A 408 -14.58 13.06 11.46
CA ALA A 408 -14.82 11.97 12.40
C ALA A 408 -16.27 11.44 12.39
N LEU A 409 -17.10 11.87 11.43
CA LEU A 409 -18.48 11.39 11.24
C LEU A 409 -18.61 10.44 10.04
N CYS A 410 -19.74 9.76 9.98
CA CYS A 410 -20.25 9.05 8.80
C CYS A 410 -21.70 9.50 8.51
N GLY A 411 -22.22 9.15 7.34
CA GLY A 411 -23.63 9.39 6.98
C GLY A 411 -24.00 10.80 6.52
N LEU A 412 -23.03 11.71 6.31
CA LEU A 412 -23.33 13.07 5.80
C LEU A 412 -23.92 13.06 4.37
N ASP A 413 -23.65 12.01 3.60
CA ASP A 413 -24.28 11.75 2.30
C ASP A 413 -25.79 11.53 2.44
N ALA A 414 -26.22 10.71 3.42
CA ALA A 414 -27.63 10.49 3.72
C ALA A 414 -28.32 11.79 4.22
N VAL A 415 -27.63 12.58 5.04
CA VAL A 415 -28.15 13.89 5.51
C VAL A 415 -28.35 14.86 4.35
N LYS A 416 -27.38 14.97 3.44
CA LYS A 416 -27.52 15.80 2.24
C LYS A 416 -28.68 15.33 1.37
N ALA A 417 -28.76 14.03 1.09
CA ALA A 417 -29.85 13.45 0.30
C ALA A 417 -31.24 13.74 0.91
N ALA A 418 -31.39 13.63 2.23
CA ALA A 418 -32.63 13.99 2.90
C ALA A 418 -32.95 15.50 2.80
N THR A 419 -31.91 16.35 2.81
CA THR A 419 -32.06 17.81 2.73
C THR A 419 -32.46 18.28 1.33
N GLU A 420 -32.03 17.59 0.26
CA GLU A 420 -32.47 17.87 -1.12
C GLU A 420 -33.99 17.74 -1.29
N GLY A 421 -34.65 16.86 -0.51
CA GLY A 421 -36.11 16.74 -0.49
C GLY A 421 -36.83 17.93 0.16
N GLY A 422 -36.11 18.80 0.87
CA GLY A 422 -36.65 20.01 1.51
C GLY A 422 -37.48 19.77 2.79
N ASN A 423 -37.76 18.52 3.15
CA ASN A 423 -38.73 18.17 4.22
C ASN A 423 -38.08 17.65 5.51
N VAL A 424 -36.86 18.09 5.83
CA VAL A 424 -36.18 17.72 7.09
C VAL A 424 -36.74 18.56 8.25
N THR A 425 -37.43 17.90 9.18
CA THR A 425 -38.08 18.53 10.33
C THR A 425 -37.16 18.65 11.53
N SER A 426 -36.19 17.75 11.68
CA SER A 426 -35.30 17.71 12.84
C SER A 426 -33.96 17.07 12.52
N VAL A 427 -32.88 17.70 12.98
CA VAL A 427 -31.55 17.11 13.10
C VAL A 427 -31.08 17.33 14.53
N VAL A 428 -30.78 16.25 15.24
CA VAL A 428 -30.29 16.29 16.62
C VAL A 428 -29.01 15.48 16.71
N MET A 429 -27.95 16.09 17.23
CA MET A 429 -26.68 15.42 17.47
C MET A 429 -26.34 15.41 18.96
N GLN A 430 -25.83 14.28 19.42
CA GLN A 430 -25.32 14.06 20.75
C GLN A 430 -23.86 13.63 20.66
N THR A 431 -22.99 14.32 21.39
CA THR A 431 -21.61 13.89 21.63
C THR A 431 -21.48 13.46 23.09
N ARG A 432 -21.04 12.23 23.31
CA ARG A 432 -20.66 11.71 24.63
C ARG A 432 -19.15 11.55 24.69
N LYS A 433 -18.53 12.07 25.73
CA LYS A 433 -17.09 11.91 25.95
C LYS A 433 -16.80 11.39 27.36
N PRO A 434 -15.70 10.64 27.54
CA PRO A 434 -15.23 10.27 28.87
C PRO A 434 -14.94 11.54 29.69
N PRO A 435 -15.28 11.61 30.99
CA PRO A 435 -15.08 12.80 31.81
C PRO A 435 -13.64 13.34 31.78
N ALA A 436 -12.65 12.44 31.76
CA ALA A 436 -11.23 12.78 31.66
C ALA A 436 -10.87 13.60 30.40
N SER A 437 -11.58 13.37 29.28
CA SER A 437 -11.31 14.09 28.02
C SER A 437 -11.83 15.54 28.02
N LEU A 438 -12.71 15.88 28.96
CA LEU A 438 -13.34 17.19 29.10
C LEU A 438 -12.78 17.99 30.28
N ALA A 439 -12.04 17.37 31.20
CA ALA A 439 -11.52 18.00 32.42
C ALA A 439 -10.69 19.28 32.16
N ASN A 440 -9.99 19.35 31.02
CA ASN A 440 -9.18 20.49 30.62
C ASN A 440 -9.88 21.47 29.67
N ALA A 441 -11.16 21.22 29.32
CA ALA A 441 -11.89 22.12 28.44
C ALA A 441 -12.13 23.46 29.16
N PRO A 442 -11.89 24.62 28.52
CA PRO A 442 -12.02 25.94 29.14
C PRO A 442 -13.36 26.13 29.86
N PHE A 443 -14.45 25.73 29.23
CA PHE A 443 -15.79 25.87 29.81
C PHE A 443 -16.05 25.03 31.07
N VAL A 444 -15.41 23.86 31.19
CA VAL A 444 -15.54 23.01 32.39
C VAL A 444 -14.86 23.69 33.57
N ARG A 445 -13.70 24.30 33.31
CA ARG A 445 -12.94 25.08 34.31
C ARG A 445 -13.66 26.37 34.70
N GLU A 446 -14.16 27.11 33.72
CA GLU A 446 -14.89 28.37 33.93
C GLU A 446 -16.18 28.17 34.73
N GLN A 447 -16.87 27.04 34.53
CA GLN A 447 -18.10 26.69 35.25
C GLN A 447 -17.85 25.97 36.59
N GLY A 448 -16.58 25.69 36.94
CA GLY A 448 -16.23 24.99 38.19
C GLY A 448 -16.79 23.56 38.28
N LEU A 449 -16.99 22.89 37.15
CA LEU A 449 -17.59 21.55 37.12
C LEU A 449 -16.55 20.49 37.51
N ASN A 450 -16.82 19.73 38.58
CA ASN A 450 -16.00 18.58 38.95
C ASN A 450 -16.47 17.32 38.19
N LEU A 451 -15.71 16.93 37.16
CA LEU A 451 -16.02 15.77 36.32
C LEU A 451 -15.35 14.47 36.81
N SER A 452 -14.46 14.49 37.81
CA SER A 452 -13.71 13.29 38.22
C SER A 452 -14.52 12.29 39.07
N GLU A 453 -15.63 12.74 39.65
CA GLU A 453 -16.50 11.94 40.54
C GLU A 453 -17.86 11.62 39.90
N LEU A 454 -17.97 11.77 38.58
CA LEU A 454 -19.23 11.64 37.88
C LEU A 454 -19.70 10.17 37.85
N ALA A 455 -20.80 9.86 38.56
CA ALA A 455 -21.38 8.52 38.61
C ALA A 455 -22.37 8.21 37.47
N GLU A 456 -23.02 9.24 36.93
CA GLU A 456 -24.02 9.13 35.86
C GLU A 456 -23.74 10.13 34.73
N PRO A 457 -24.19 9.88 33.49
CA PRO A 457 -23.99 10.81 32.38
C PRO A 457 -24.59 12.20 32.67
N GLN A 458 -23.76 13.24 32.59
CA GLN A 458 -24.16 14.63 32.80
C GLN A 458 -24.15 15.40 31.49
N ARG A 459 -25.28 16.02 31.14
CA ARG A 459 -25.37 16.93 30.00
C ARG A 459 -24.71 18.26 30.36
N LEU A 460 -23.66 18.61 29.66
CA LEU A 460 -22.91 19.85 29.84
C LEU A 460 -23.45 21.00 28.98
N TYR A 461 -24.05 20.67 27.85
CA TYR A 461 -24.62 21.64 26.93
C TYR A 461 -25.81 21.08 26.16
N ALA A 462 -26.80 21.93 25.89
CA ALA A 462 -27.89 21.69 24.96
C ALA A 462 -28.27 23.02 24.28
N GLY A 463 -28.26 23.05 22.94
CA GLY A 463 -28.58 24.26 22.19
C GLY A 463 -28.41 24.08 20.69
N SER A 464 -28.27 25.17 19.94
CA SER A 464 -27.94 25.12 18.51
C SER A 464 -26.47 24.82 18.29
N VAL A 465 -26.11 24.40 17.07
CA VAL A 465 -24.70 24.25 16.67
C VAL A 465 -24.00 25.60 16.60
N SER A 466 -24.69 26.67 16.17
CA SER A 466 -24.12 28.04 16.15
C SER A 466 -23.66 28.51 17.53
N ASP A 467 -24.52 28.36 18.55
CA ASP A 467 -24.18 28.76 19.92
C ASP A 467 -23.07 27.87 20.49
N ALA A 468 -23.09 26.56 20.18
CA ALA A 468 -22.02 25.65 20.58
C ALA A 468 -20.68 25.99 19.93
N ALA A 469 -20.68 26.44 18.68
CA ALA A 469 -19.49 26.85 17.93
C ALA A 469 -18.80 28.07 18.54
N GLN A 470 -19.58 29.05 19.00
CA GLN A 470 -19.05 30.24 19.67
C GLN A 470 -18.49 29.91 21.06
N ARG A 471 -19.15 29.02 21.81
CA ARG A 471 -18.74 28.67 23.18
C ARG A 471 -17.62 27.64 23.25
N PHE A 472 -17.60 26.66 22.34
CA PHE A 472 -16.70 25.51 22.41
C PHE A 472 -16.01 25.20 21.06
N PRO A 473 -15.32 26.16 20.43
CA PRO A 473 -14.90 26.06 19.03
C PRO A 473 -14.05 24.82 18.71
N ALA A 474 -13.19 24.41 19.65
CA ALA A 474 -12.32 23.25 19.51
C ALA A 474 -13.04 21.89 19.55
N ASN A 475 -14.30 21.81 20.00
CA ASN A 475 -14.99 20.56 20.31
C ASN A 475 -16.20 20.24 19.41
N VAL A 476 -16.52 21.12 18.46
CA VAL A 476 -17.79 21.10 17.72
C VAL A 476 -17.65 20.93 16.21
N ASN A 477 -16.43 20.73 15.67
CA ASN A 477 -16.18 20.56 14.24
C ASN A 477 -17.13 19.56 13.56
N VAL A 478 -17.39 18.41 14.19
CA VAL A 478 -18.29 17.38 13.68
C VAL A 478 -19.75 17.82 13.63
N ALA A 479 -20.21 18.55 14.66
CA ALA A 479 -21.57 19.08 14.71
C ALA A 479 -21.76 20.19 13.67
N VAL A 480 -20.73 21.01 13.46
CA VAL A 480 -20.69 22.01 12.40
C VAL A 480 -20.77 21.35 11.03
N ALA A 481 -19.94 20.33 10.75
CA ALA A 481 -19.98 19.60 9.48
C ALA A 481 -21.38 18.98 9.21
N LEU A 482 -22.01 18.37 10.23
CA LEU A 482 -23.37 17.86 10.14
C LEU A 482 -24.37 18.98 9.81
N SER A 483 -24.26 20.13 10.48
CA SER A 483 -25.20 21.23 10.28
C SER A 483 -25.08 21.87 8.90
N LEU A 484 -23.86 21.97 8.34
CA LEU A 484 -23.61 22.46 6.98
C LEU A 484 -24.13 21.47 5.92
N ALA A 485 -24.09 20.17 6.20
CA ALA A 485 -24.66 19.13 5.35
C ALA A 485 -26.20 19.03 5.45
N GLY A 486 -26.79 19.57 6.52
CA GLY A 486 -28.20 19.44 6.86
C GLY A 486 -28.93 20.78 6.84
N ILE A 487 -29.74 21.00 7.88
CA ILE A 487 -30.71 22.11 7.95
C ILE A 487 -30.12 23.44 8.46
N GLY A 488 -28.79 23.57 8.49
CA GLY A 488 -28.08 24.73 8.98
C GLY A 488 -27.79 24.71 10.50
N PRO A 489 -26.82 25.53 10.94
CA PRO A 489 -26.25 25.51 12.29
C PRO A 489 -27.20 26.02 13.38
N ASP A 490 -28.11 26.94 13.06
CA ASP A 490 -29.11 27.44 14.02
C ASP A 490 -30.22 26.43 14.30
N ARG A 491 -30.56 25.62 13.29
CA ARG A 491 -31.68 24.66 13.35
C ARG A 491 -31.24 23.26 13.78
N THR A 492 -29.97 22.92 13.63
CA THR A 492 -29.41 21.66 14.12
C THR A 492 -29.20 21.74 15.63
N LYS A 493 -29.84 20.83 16.37
CA LYS A 493 -29.71 20.75 17.83
C LYS A 493 -28.48 19.94 18.20
N TYR A 494 -27.74 20.41 19.18
CA TYR A 494 -26.52 19.77 19.67
C TYR A 494 -26.54 19.60 21.18
N GLU A 495 -26.12 18.43 21.63
CA GLU A 495 -25.89 18.13 23.04
C GLU A 495 -24.48 17.60 23.28
N LEU A 496 -23.83 18.10 24.34
CA LEU A 496 -22.56 17.60 24.81
C LEU A 496 -22.73 16.97 26.19
N TRP A 497 -22.26 15.75 26.35
CA TRP A 497 -22.38 14.95 27.56
C TRP A 497 -21.01 14.49 28.05
N ALA A 498 -20.76 14.63 29.35
CA ALA A 498 -19.74 13.86 30.05
C ALA A 498 -20.37 12.55 30.51
N ASP A 499 -19.81 11.42 30.11
CA ASP A 499 -20.41 10.10 30.34
C ASP A 499 -19.35 9.12 30.86
N PRO A 500 -19.43 8.67 32.13
CA PRO A 500 -18.47 7.75 32.71
C PRO A 500 -18.58 6.34 32.13
N GLY A 501 -19.70 6.01 31.46
CA GLY A 501 -19.94 4.72 30.82
C GLY A 501 -19.37 4.59 29.41
N VAL A 502 -18.79 5.65 28.83
CA VAL A 502 -18.10 5.57 27.55
C VAL A 502 -16.59 5.63 27.74
N GLU A 503 -15.88 4.67 27.13
CA GLU A 503 -14.41 4.66 27.10
C GLU A 503 -13.83 5.62 26.05
N ARG A 504 -14.65 6.00 25.05
CA ARG A 504 -14.22 6.79 23.88
C ARG A 504 -15.27 7.80 23.47
N ASN A 505 -14.83 8.84 22.76
CA ASN A 505 -15.72 9.84 22.17
C ASN A 505 -16.71 9.16 21.22
N THR A 506 -17.99 9.37 21.47
CA THR A 506 -19.09 8.83 20.68
C THR A 506 -19.94 9.97 20.15
N HIS A 507 -20.31 9.88 18.88
CA HIS A 507 -21.21 10.81 18.23
C HIS A 507 -22.42 10.02 17.72
N THR A 508 -23.61 10.45 18.14
CA THR A 508 -24.88 9.96 17.59
C THR A 508 -25.62 11.14 16.98
N PHE A 509 -26.22 10.98 15.81
CA PHE A 509 -27.17 11.95 15.31
C PHE A 509 -28.39 11.27 14.70
N ALA A 510 -29.54 11.91 14.85
CA ALA A 510 -30.80 11.47 14.31
C ALA A 510 -31.38 12.53 13.38
N VAL A 511 -31.86 12.09 12.22
CA VAL A 511 -32.54 12.91 11.23
C VAL A 511 -33.97 12.45 11.09
N LYS A 512 -34.90 13.40 11.10
CA LYS A 512 -36.32 13.17 10.77
C LYS A 512 -36.69 13.97 9.54
N SER A 513 -37.18 13.28 8.52
CA SER A 513 -37.66 13.86 7.27
C SER A 513 -38.92 13.15 6.79
N ALA A 514 -39.59 13.70 5.76
CA ALA A 514 -40.73 13.02 5.15
C ALA A 514 -40.30 11.75 4.39
N GLU A 515 -39.09 11.75 3.86
CA GLU A 515 -38.54 10.71 2.99
C GLU A 515 -37.94 9.56 3.80
N SER A 516 -37.28 9.87 4.93
CA SER A 516 -36.67 8.87 5.80
C SER A 516 -36.38 9.38 7.21
N ASN A 517 -36.48 8.47 8.18
CA ASN A 517 -36.00 8.68 9.55
C ASN A 517 -34.83 7.75 9.79
N PHE A 518 -33.70 8.28 10.27
CA PHE A 518 -32.52 7.46 10.52
C PHE A 518 -31.70 8.01 11.68
N GLU A 519 -30.95 7.10 12.30
CA GLU A 519 -29.99 7.39 13.34
C GLU A 519 -28.63 6.82 12.93
N VAL A 520 -27.57 7.59 13.15
CA VAL A 520 -26.19 7.20 12.89
C VAL A 520 -25.41 7.32 14.18
N ARG A 521 -24.66 6.28 14.53
CA ARG A 521 -23.77 6.26 15.68
C ARG A 521 -22.35 5.87 15.26
N ILE A 522 -21.38 6.63 15.72
CA ILE A 522 -19.95 6.35 15.54
C ILE A 522 -19.20 6.50 16.86
N ALA A 523 -18.29 5.58 17.12
CA ALA A 523 -17.37 5.64 18.26
C ALA A 523 -15.94 5.83 17.73
N GLY A 524 -15.34 6.98 18.03
CA GLY A 524 -14.03 7.35 17.52
C GLY A 524 -12.92 6.52 18.15
N VAL A 525 -12.02 5.99 17.33
CA VAL A 525 -10.73 5.48 17.79
C VAL A 525 -9.76 6.67 17.86
N PRO A 526 -9.22 7.01 19.04
CA PRO A 526 -8.27 8.12 19.17
C PRO A 526 -6.97 7.79 18.42
N THR A 527 -6.28 8.82 17.95
CA THR A 527 -4.88 8.64 17.52
C THR A 527 -3.99 8.54 18.75
N GLU A 528 -2.98 7.66 18.71
CA GLU A 528 -2.04 7.48 19.82
C GLU A 528 -1.16 8.73 20.06
N SER A 529 -0.93 9.55 19.03
CA SER A 529 -0.14 10.79 19.12
C SER A 529 -0.94 12.03 19.56
N ASN A 530 -2.26 12.03 19.36
CA ASN A 530 -3.16 13.07 19.85
C ASN A 530 -4.55 12.47 20.15
N PRO A 531 -4.80 12.04 21.40
CA PRO A 531 -6.07 11.41 21.77
C PRO A 531 -7.30 12.28 21.52
N ALA A 532 -7.15 13.60 21.40
CA ALA A 532 -8.25 14.51 21.09
C ALA A 532 -8.68 14.46 19.60
N THR A 533 -7.83 13.96 18.70
CA THR A 533 -8.13 13.81 17.27
C THR A 533 -8.46 12.36 16.95
N GLY A 534 -9.61 12.13 16.32
CA GLY A 534 -10.02 10.79 15.87
C GLY A 534 -9.21 10.34 14.66
N ALA A 535 -8.76 9.07 14.65
CA ALA A 535 -7.95 8.47 13.59
C ALA A 535 -8.62 8.50 12.20
N LEU A 536 -9.95 8.62 12.15
CA LEU A 536 -10.73 8.69 10.92
C LEU A 536 -10.57 10.03 10.18
N THR A 537 -10.32 11.14 10.89
CA THR A 537 -10.30 12.49 10.31
C THR A 537 -9.30 12.66 9.16
N PRO A 538 -7.99 12.34 9.32
CA PRO A 538 -7.04 12.43 8.21
C PRO A 538 -7.37 11.44 7.07
N LEU A 539 -7.94 10.28 7.39
CA LEU A 539 -8.37 9.31 6.37
C LEU A 539 -9.58 9.80 5.57
N SER A 540 -10.50 10.53 6.21
CA SER A 540 -11.63 11.17 5.55
C SER A 540 -11.15 12.25 4.58
N ALA A 541 -10.17 13.08 4.99
CA ALA A 541 -9.54 14.05 4.09
C ALA A 541 -8.90 13.39 2.86
N MET A 542 -8.13 12.32 3.07
CA MET A 542 -7.54 11.54 1.98
C MET A 542 -8.60 10.92 1.06
N ALA A 543 -9.71 10.42 1.62
CA ALA A 543 -10.81 9.86 0.84
C ALA A 543 -11.49 10.94 -0.02
N THR A 544 -11.73 12.13 0.52
CA THR A 544 -12.29 13.27 -0.23
C THR A 544 -11.36 13.68 -1.37
N LEU A 545 -10.06 13.83 -1.12
CA LEU A 545 -9.08 14.16 -2.15
C LEU A 545 -9.02 13.09 -3.25
N ARG A 546 -9.04 11.79 -2.88
CA ARG A 546 -9.10 10.69 -3.86
C ARG A 546 -10.37 10.74 -4.70
N GLY A 547 -11.50 11.14 -4.12
CA GLY A 547 -12.77 11.31 -4.83
C GLY A 547 -12.77 12.44 -5.87
N LEU A 548 -11.79 13.36 -5.83
CA LEU A 548 -11.64 14.41 -6.85
C LEU A 548 -11.04 13.88 -8.15
N VAL A 549 -10.31 12.77 -8.10
CA VAL A 549 -9.55 12.21 -9.23
C VAL A 549 -9.96 10.77 -9.58
N SER A 550 -10.88 10.17 -8.81
CA SER A 550 -11.30 8.78 -9.05
C SER A 550 -12.27 8.67 -10.23
N THR A 551 -12.08 7.64 -11.04
CA THR A 551 -13.01 7.28 -12.14
C THR A 551 -14.32 6.70 -11.62
N VAL A 552 -14.29 6.07 -10.45
CA VAL A 552 -15.46 5.55 -9.72
C VAL A 552 -15.57 6.31 -8.41
N ARG A 553 -16.74 6.88 -8.13
CA ARG A 553 -17.05 7.59 -6.88
C ARG A 553 -18.31 6.97 -6.28
N VAL A 554 -18.24 6.62 -5.00
CA VAL A 554 -19.35 6.04 -4.24
C VAL A 554 -19.68 7.00 -3.10
N GLY A 555 -20.96 7.33 -2.93
CA GLY A 555 -21.39 8.40 -2.03
C GLY A 555 -21.03 9.80 -2.56
N THR A 556 -21.20 10.81 -1.71
CA THR A 556 -20.85 12.20 -2.07
C THR A 556 -19.37 12.48 -1.97
#